data_AF-A0A0R1EEB2-F1
#
_entry.id   AF-A0A0R1EEB2-F1
#
_cell.length_a   1.000
_cell.length_b   1.000
_cell.length_c   1.000
_cell.angle_alpha   90.00
_cell.angle_beta   90.00
_cell.angle_gamma   90.00
#
_symmetry.space_group_name_H-M   'P 1'
#
loop_
_entity.id
_entity.type
_entity.pdbx_description
1 polymer ?
#
loop_
_entity_poly.entity_id
_entity_poly.type
_entity_poly.pdbx_seq_one_letter_code
_entity_poly.pdbx_strand_id
1 'polypeptide(L)'
;MHPGGGPGEEYDMSSPPNWPRPAGSPQVFNHVPVPQEPFRSTISTTKKSDSLCKLYEMDDNPDRRGWLDKLRAFMEERRTPITACPTISKQPLDLYRLYIYVKERGGFVEVCKVP
;
A
#
# COMPACT_ATOMS: atom_id res chain seq x y z
N MET A 1 37.00 -7.22 53.54
CA MET A 1 37.49 -5.89 53.13
C MET A 1 37.82 -5.91 51.65
N HIS A 2 36.89 -5.51 50.78
CA HIS A 2 37.06 -4.50 49.74
C HIS A 2 35.69 -4.29 49.06
N PRO A 3 35.16 -3.05 49.01
CA PRO A 3 33.85 -2.72 48.46
C PRO A 3 33.96 -2.32 46.98
N GLY A 4 32.85 -2.38 46.23
CA GLY A 4 32.81 -1.84 44.87
C GLY A 4 31.40 -1.80 44.28
N GLY A 5 30.78 -0.61 44.34
CA GLY A 5 29.86 -0.02 43.35
C GLY A 5 28.53 -0.71 43.04
N GLY A 6 27.42 -0.13 43.51
CA GLY A 6 26.11 -0.29 42.85
C GLY A 6 25.90 0.77 41.75
N PRO A 7 24.66 0.98 41.26
CA PRO A 7 23.60 0.00 41.01
C PRO A 7 23.15 0.04 39.54
N GLY A 8 22.90 -1.12 38.93
CA GLY A 8 22.15 -1.24 37.67
C GLY A 8 20.80 -1.84 37.98
N GLU A 9 19.82 -1.00 38.30
CA GLU A 9 18.44 -1.41 38.56
C GLU A 9 17.76 -1.78 37.23
N GLU A 10 17.88 -3.04 36.79
CA GLU A 10 16.91 -3.62 35.86
C GLU A 10 15.76 -4.19 36.69
N TYR A 11 14.84 -3.30 37.03
CA TYR A 11 13.53 -3.64 37.58
C TYR A 11 12.73 -4.41 36.51
N ASP A 12 12.75 -5.75 36.59
CA ASP A 12 11.76 -6.60 35.90
C ASP A 12 10.40 -6.38 36.58
N MET A 13 9.73 -5.29 36.19
CA MET A 13 8.40 -4.93 36.66
C MET A 13 7.37 -5.34 35.60
N SER A 14 6.61 -6.36 36.00
CA SER A 14 5.21 -6.58 35.61
C SER A 14 4.99 -7.35 34.31
N SER A 15 5.17 -8.68 34.42
CA SER A 15 4.30 -9.63 33.73
C SER A 15 2.82 -9.25 33.92
N PRO A 16 2.00 -9.09 32.86
CA PRO A 16 0.58 -8.85 33.03
C PRO A 16 -0.11 -10.10 33.63
N PRO A 17 -1.03 -9.93 34.60
CA PRO A 17 -1.63 -11.03 35.31
C PRO A 17 -2.74 -11.69 34.49
N ASN A 18 -2.73 -13.02 34.49
CA ASN A 18 -3.91 -13.89 34.41
C ASN A 18 -4.64 -14.02 33.05
N TRP A 19 -4.02 -14.66 32.06
CA TRP A 19 -4.76 -15.34 30.98
C TRP A 19 -4.64 -16.87 31.15
N PRO A 20 -5.74 -17.65 31.08
CA PRO A 20 -5.66 -19.10 31.23
C PRO A 20 -4.88 -19.69 30.06
N ARG A 21 -3.78 -20.40 30.36
CA ARG A 21 -3.02 -21.15 29.35
C ARG A 21 -3.68 -22.53 29.16
N PRO A 22 -4.02 -22.95 27.94
CA PRO A 22 -4.43 -24.32 27.69
C PRO A 22 -3.24 -25.26 27.92
N ALA A 23 -3.46 -26.31 28.70
CA ALA A 23 -2.46 -27.33 28.98
C ALA A 23 -2.14 -28.15 27.73
N GLY A 24 -0.84 -28.18 27.39
CA GLY A 24 -0.12 -29.31 26.79
C GLY A 24 -0.72 -29.98 25.56
N SER A 25 -0.17 -29.67 24.38
CA SER A 25 -0.09 -30.64 23.29
C SER A 25 1.34 -30.60 22.73
N PRO A 26 2.12 -31.69 22.85
CA PRO A 26 3.50 -31.71 22.37
C PRO A 26 3.48 -32.05 20.88
N GLN A 27 4.02 -31.20 20.01
CA GLN A 27 4.64 -31.63 18.75
C GLN A 27 5.73 -30.63 18.34
N VAL A 28 6.86 -31.21 17.95
CA VAL A 28 8.16 -30.61 17.66
C VAL A 28 8.25 -30.17 16.20
N PHE A 29 8.55 -28.89 15.90
CA PHE A 29 9.32 -28.49 14.71
C PHE A 29 9.76 -27.01 14.74
N ASN A 30 11.08 -26.80 14.89
CA ASN A 30 11.94 -25.69 14.44
C ASN A 30 11.32 -24.31 14.09
N HIS A 31 11.59 -23.27 14.90
CA HIS A 31 11.14 -21.88 14.71
C HIS A 31 12.19 -20.97 14.04
N VAL A 32 11.81 -20.31 12.95
CA VAL A 32 12.47 -19.13 12.35
C VAL A 32 11.75 -17.87 12.89
N PRO A 33 12.43 -16.76 13.23
CA PRO A 33 11.81 -15.64 13.95
C PRO A 33 10.91 -14.78 13.03
N VAL A 34 9.71 -14.47 13.51
CA VAL A 34 8.72 -13.59 12.88
C VAL A 34 9.03 -12.13 13.23
N PRO A 35 9.25 -11.22 12.26
CA PRO A 35 9.24 -9.79 12.52
C PRO A 35 7.78 -9.28 12.55
N GLN A 36 7.43 -8.49 13.57
CA GLN A 36 6.20 -7.70 13.58
C GLN A 36 6.30 -6.54 12.58
N GLU A 37 5.30 -6.38 11.71
CA GLU A 37 5.12 -5.18 10.90
C GLU A 37 3.78 -4.49 11.23
N PRO A 38 3.75 -3.14 11.35
CA PRO A 38 2.53 -2.38 11.56
C PRO A 38 1.71 -2.27 10.26
N PHE A 39 0.39 -2.48 10.36
CA PHE A 39 -0.62 -2.23 9.31
C PHE A 39 -0.32 -2.82 7.91
N ARG A 40 -0.52 -4.13 7.76
CA ARG A 40 -0.80 -4.70 6.45
C ARG A 40 -2.23 -4.34 6.05
N SER A 41 -2.37 -3.21 5.36
CA SER A 41 -3.50 -2.96 4.46
C SER A 41 -3.79 -4.25 3.70
N THR A 42 -5.06 -4.66 3.67
CA THR A 42 -5.57 -5.78 2.88
C THR A 42 -5.37 -5.52 1.38
N ILE A 43 -4.12 -5.58 0.93
CA ILE A 43 -3.73 -5.63 -0.46
C ILE A 43 -4.02 -7.06 -0.89
N SER A 44 -5.15 -7.21 -1.58
CA SER A 44 -5.43 -8.33 -2.48
C SER A 44 -4.25 -8.49 -3.44
N THR A 45 -3.31 -9.37 -3.10
CA THR A 45 -2.03 -9.54 -3.81
C THR A 45 -2.13 -10.25 -5.16
N THR A 46 -3.32 -10.61 -5.64
CA THR A 46 -3.53 -11.35 -6.90
C THR A 46 -4.21 -10.58 -8.04
N LYS A 47 -4.47 -9.27 -7.94
CA LYS A 47 -5.10 -8.46 -9.02
C LYS A 47 -4.30 -7.22 -9.47
N LYS A 48 -2.96 -7.30 -9.40
CA LYS A 48 -2.08 -6.14 -9.67
C LYS A 48 -2.00 -5.72 -11.16
N SER A 49 -2.32 -6.63 -12.08
CA SER A 49 -2.38 -6.35 -13.53
C SER A 49 -3.75 -5.89 -14.00
N ASP A 50 -4.83 -6.26 -13.28
CA ASP A 50 -6.21 -6.06 -13.75
C ASP A 50 -6.63 -4.59 -13.76
N SER A 51 -6.01 -3.74 -12.94
CA SER A 51 -6.47 -2.35 -12.80
C SER A 51 -6.26 -1.53 -14.07
N LEU A 52 -5.09 -1.66 -14.71
CA LEU A 52 -4.80 -0.94 -15.95
C LEU A 52 -5.52 -1.57 -17.15
N CYS A 53 -5.64 -2.90 -17.18
CA CYS A 53 -6.40 -3.61 -18.22
C CYS A 53 -7.82 -3.06 -18.35
N LYS A 54 -8.52 -2.85 -17.22
CA LYS A 54 -9.87 -2.28 -17.21
C LYS A 54 -9.94 -0.88 -17.82
N LEU A 55 -8.89 -0.06 -17.70
CA LEU A 55 -8.90 1.30 -18.25
C LEU A 55 -8.97 1.32 -19.79
N TYR A 56 -8.47 0.28 -20.46
CA TYR A 56 -8.52 0.19 -21.92
C TYR A 56 -9.93 -0.04 -22.47
N GLU A 57 -10.85 -0.52 -21.63
CA GLU A 57 -12.19 -0.96 -22.00
C GLU A 57 -13.30 -0.05 -21.43
N MET A 58 -12.96 1.08 -20.78
CA MET A 58 -13.99 1.93 -20.14
C MET A 58 -14.80 2.78 -21.13
N ASP A 59 -14.29 3.04 -22.35
CA ASP A 59 -15.08 3.55 -23.47
C ASP A 59 -14.43 3.21 -24.83
N ASP A 60 -15.16 3.52 -25.91
CA ASP A 60 -14.79 3.21 -27.29
C ASP A 60 -13.92 4.29 -27.96
N ASN A 61 -13.28 5.19 -27.20
CA ASN A 61 -12.48 6.24 -27.81
C ASN A 61 -11.20 5.65 -28.47
N PRO A 62 -10.97 5.88 -29.78
CA PRO A 62 -9.84 5.28 -30.48
C PRO A 62 -8.47 5.76 -29.97
N ASP A 63 -8.39 6.95 -29.37
CA ASP A 63 -7.14 7.52 -28.84
C ASP A 63 -6.78 6.98 -27.44
N ARG A 64 -7.75 6.36 -26.75
CA ARG A 64 -7.58 5.84 -25.38
C ARG A 64 -6.40 4.89 -25.27
N ARG A 65 -6.33 3.90 -26.18
CA ARG A 65 -5.28 2.88 -26.19
C ARG A 65 -3.89 3.53 -26.28
N GLY A 66 -3.69 4.36 -27.30
CA GLY A 66 -2.40 5.02 -27.55
C GLY A 66 -2.00 5.97 -26.42
N TRP A 67 -2.96 6.62 -25.78
CA TRP A 67 -2.69 7.46 -24.62
C TRP A 67 -2.27 6.64 -23.38
N LEU A 68 -2.96 5.55 -23.08
CA LEU A 68 -2.64 4.67 -21.96
C LEU A 68 -1.28 3.97 -22.13
N ASP A 69 -0.93 3.58 -23.36
CA ASP A 69 0.37 2.98 -23.67
C ASP A 69 1.51 4.00 -23.42
N LYS A 70 1.33 5.25 -23.84
CA LYS A 70 2.28 6.35 -23.55
C LYS A 70 2.39 6.64 -22.06
N LEU A 71 1.27 6.67 -21.33
CA LEU A 71 1.27 6.87 -19.88
C LEU A 71 2.05 5.76 -19.17
N ARG A 72 1.83 4.50 -19.56
CA ARG A 72 2.53 3.36 -18.95
C ARG A 72 4.05 3.47 -19.16
N ALA A 73 4.49 3.70 -20.39
CA ALA A 73 5.90 3.87 -20.70
C ALA A 73 6.53 5.03 -19.91
N PHE A 74 5.84 6.17 -19.84
CA PHE A 74 6.29 7.34 -19.08
C PHE A 74 6.46 7.04 -17.57
N MET A 75 5.52 6.32 -16.97
CA MET A 75 5.58 5.95 -15.55
C MET A 75 6.67 4.92 -15.26
N GLU A 76 6.91 4.00 -16.19
CA GLU A 76 7.99 3.01 -16.11
C GLU A 76 9.38 3.65 -16.21
N GLU A 77 9.58 4.56 -17.17
CA GLU A 77 10.81 5.34 -17.33
C GLU A 77 11.13 6.14 -16.06
N ARG A 78 10.10 6.73 -15.43
CA ARG A 78 10.22 7.47 -14.17
C ARG A 78 10.33 6.58 -12.93
N ARG A 79 10.46 5.26 -13.07
CA ARG A 79 10.56 4.29 -11.97
C ARG A 79 9.39 4.37 -10.98
N THR A 80 8.22 4.80 -11.45
CA THR A 80 7.00 4.96 -10.64
C THR A 80 5.82 4.29 -11.35
N PRO A 81 5.88 2.98 -11.63
CA PRO A 81 4.84 2.29 -12.39
C PRO A 81 3.48 2.37 -11.69
N ILE A 82 2.42 2.45 -12.49
CA ILE A 82 1.04 2.39 -11.97
C ILE A 82 0.75 0.95 -11.57
N THR A 83 0.76 0.66 -10.27
CA THR A 83 0.51 -0.68 -9.71
C THR A 83 -0.95 -0.90 -9.30
N ALA A 84 -1.73 0.18 -9.18
CA ALA A 84 -3.16 0.17 -8.93
C ALA A 84 -3.80 1.46 -9.46
N CYS A 85 -5.04 1.38 -9.94
CA CYS A 85 -5.80 2.58 -10.30
C CYS A 85 -6.37 3.24 -9.04
N PRO A 86 -6.27 4.58 -8.92
CA PRO A 86 -6.96 5.30 -7.85
C PRO A 86 -8.49 5.11 -7.98
N THR A 87 -9.21 5.20 -6.86
CA THR A 87 -10.66 4.97 -6.82
C THR A 87 -11.41 6.10 -6.12
N ILE A 88 -12.62 6.40 -6.58
CA ILE A 88 -13.59 7.29 -5.91
C ILE A 88 -14.83 6.45 -5.62
N SER A 89 -15.29 6.42 -4.36
CA SER A 89 -16.46 5.63 -3.96
C SER A 89 -16.41 4.16 -4.43
N LYS A 90 -15.21 3.55 -4.38
CA LYS A 90 -14.89 2.18 -4.85
C LYS A 90 -14.92 1.97 -6.37
N GLN A 91 -15.17 3.01 -7.16
CA GLN A 91 -15.08 2.95 -8.62
C GLN A 91 -13.66 3.33 -9.08
N PRO A 92 -13.02 2.53 -9.95
CA PRO A 92 -11.75 2.91 -10.57
C PRO A 92 -11.89 4.23 -11.33
N LEU A 93 -10.94 5.12 -11.13
CA LEU A 93 -10.88 6.40 -11.82
C LEU A 93 -10.44 6.19 -13.26
N ASP A 94 -11.22 6.72 -14.21
CA ASP A 94 -10.81 6.76 -15.62
C ASP A 94 -9.70 7.80 -15.82
N LEU A 95 -8.46 7.33 -15.94
CA LEU A 95 -7.30 8.20 -16.09
C LEU A 95 -7.30 8.96 -17.43
N TYR A 96 -7.83 8.35 -18.50
CA TYR A 96 -7.88 8.98 -19.82
C TYR A 96 -8.86 10.15 -19.81
N ARG A 97 -10.10 9.91 -19.37
CA ARG A 97 -11.12 10.97 -19.29
C ARG A 97 -10.73 12.06 -18.31
N LEU A 98 -10.16 11.71 -17.15
CA LEU A 98 -9.65 12.70 -16.20
C LEU A 98 -8.60 13.61 -16.85
N TYR A 99 -7.63 13.04 -17.56
CA TYR A 99 -6.61 13.81 -18.25
C TYR A 99 -7.22 14.77 -19.27
N ILE A 100 -8.16 14.30 -20.10
CA ILE A 100 -8.83 15.14 -21.09
C ILE A 100 -9.56 16.31 -20.41
N TYR A 101 -10.39 16.04 -19.38
CA TYR A 101 -11.12 17.09 -18.68
C TYR A 101 -10.19 18.11 -18.00
N VAL A 102 -9.10 17.65 -17.38
CA VAL A 102 -8.12 18.55 -16.76
C VAL A 102 -7.41 19.39 -17.83
N LYS A 103 -7.01 18.78 -18.94
CA LYS A 103 -6.35 19.46 -20.06
C LYS A 103 -7.25 20.53 -20.68
N GLU A 104 -8.51 20.21 -20.96
CA GLU A 104 -9.49 21.13 -21.53
C GLU A 104 -9.78 22.33 -20.62
N ARG A 105 -9.68 22.14 -19.30
CA ARG A 105 -9.83 23.21 -18.30
C ARG A 105 -8.57 24.06 -18.07
N GLY A 106 -7.51 23.86 -18.86
CA GLY A 106 -6.26 24.62 -18.73
C GLY A 106 -5.19 23.96 -17.86
N GLY A 107 -5.37 22.69 -17.49
CA GLY A 107 -4.38 21.89 -16.76
C GLY A 107 -4.58 21.89 -15.25
N PHE A 108 -3.68 21.18 -14.57
CA PHE A 108 -3.76 20.92 -13.12
C PHE A 108 -3.86 22.22 -12.29
N VAL A 109 -3.02 23.21 -12.60
CA VAL A 109 -2.98 24.48 -11.85
C VAL A 109 -4.32 25.21 -11.92
N GLU A 110 -4.94 25.30 -13.11
CA GLU A 110 -6.24 25.95 -13.28
C GLU A 110 -7.36 25.20 -12.56
N VAL A 111 -7.35 23.87 -12.61
CA VAL A 111 -8.36 23.03 -11.95
C VAL A 111 -8.28 23.10 -10.43
N CYS A 112 -7.09 23.26 -9.86
CA CYS A 112 -6.87 23.29 -8.40
C CYS A 112 -7.07 24.67 -7.76
N LYS A 113 -7.38 25.72 -8.54
CA LYS A 113 -7.76 27.00 -7.96
C LYS A 113 -9.03 26.81 -7.13
N VAL A 114 -8.90 26.99 -5.82
CA VAL A 114 -10.06 27.05 -4.92
C VAL A 114 -10.80 28.35 -5.26
N PRO A 115 -12.10 28.28 -5.58
CA PRO A 115 -12.90 29.48 -5.84
C PRO A 115 -12.99 30.39 -4.61
#